data_AF-A0A126YZ19-F1
#
_entry.id   AF-A0A126YZ19-F1
#
_cell.length_a   1.000
_cell.length_b   1.000
_cell.length_c   1.000
_cell.angle_alpha   90.00
_cell.angle_beta   90.00
_cell.angle_gamma   90.00
#
_symmetry.space_group_name_H-M   'P 1'
#
loop_
_entity.id
_entity.type
_entity.pdbx_description
1 polymer ?
#
loop_
_entity_poly.entity_id
_entity_poly.type
_entity_poly.pdbx_seq_one_letter_code
_entity_poly.pdbx_strand_id
1 'polypeptide(L)'
;MKSGAATVTYHPLAILTSQSLGTKYSVRSANAAACVATYSPDAFFDFNAAMFAKQPAENTSGLSNAQLVSLVNGVDGITSTSRIDKCISDETYASWVADATQRALSGPIPGARISKIASTPTVLANGQQYKYSTPFTVEEFSNFVVTAAGNSYSADPTATATPTPTATGGSAETATAKPTATPTPTASGSPVPGVKKIGTPATR
;
A
#
# COMPACT_ATOMS: atom_id res chain seq x y z
N MET A 1 5.73 8.20 3.42
CA MET A 1 5.95 7.24 4.53
C MET A 1 7.25 7.59 5.24
N LYS A 2 7.25 7.81 6.55
CA LYS A 2 8.39 8.41 7.28
C LYS A 2 9.07 7.49 8.32
N SER A 3 8.60 6.25 8.51
CA SER A 3 9.10 5.36 9.57
C SER A 3 9.89 4.13 9.10
N GLY A 4 10.06 3.91 7.78
CA GLY A 4 10.76 2.71 7.27
C GLY A 4 10.13 1.37 7.68
N ALA A 5 8.92 1.39 8.25
CA ALA A 5 8.29 0.22 8.87
C ALA A 5 7.81 -0.85 7.87
N ALA A 6 7.68 -0.48 6.59
CA ALA A 6 7.29 -1.40 5.53
C ALA A 6 7.82 -0.92 4.18
N THR A 7 8.12 -1.89 3.30
CA THR A 7 8.28 -1.68 1.87
C THR A 7 7.03 -2.19 1.16
N VAL A 8 6.45 -1.36 0.29
CA VAL A 8 5.28 -1.73 -0.50
C VAL A 8 5.73 -1.92 -1.95
N THR A 9 5.44 -3.10 -2.50
CA THR A 9 5.71 -3.43 -3.90
C THR A 9 4.40 -3.66 -4.64
N TYR A 10 4.21 -2.99 -5.76
CA TYR A 10 3.08 -3.21 -6.66
C TYR A 10 3.48 -4.18 -7.77
N HIS A 11 2.59 -5.12 -8.06
CA HIS A 11 2.71 -6.03 -9.19
C HIS A 11 1.51 -5.83 -10.13
N PRO A 12 1.60 -4.92 -11.11
CA PRO A 12 0.53 -4.75 -12.09
C PRO A 12 0.30 -6.04 -12.87
N LEU A 13 -0.93 -6.55 -12.88
CA LEU A 13 -1.34 -7.74 -13.62
C LEU A 13 -2.45 -7.39 -14.61
N ALA A 14 -2.37 -7.92 -15.82
CA ALA A 14 -3.32 -7.64 -16.90
C ALA A 14 -4.41 -8.72 -17.05
N ILE A 15 -5.09 -9.06 -15.96
CA ILE A 15 -6.02 -10.22 -15.90
C ILE A 15 -7.28 -10.01 -16.76
N LEU A 16 -7.73 -8.76 -16.96
CA LEU A 16 -8.95 -8.43 -17.72
C LEU A 16 -8.67 -8.09 -19.20
N THR A 17 -7.53 -8.52 -19.74
CA THR A 17 -7.11 -8.19 -21.12
C THR A 17 -8.15 -8.59 -22.18
N SER A 18 -8.69 -9.81 -22.08
CA SER A 18 -9.73 -10.31 -23.01
C SER A 18 -11.09 -9.63 -22.83
N GLN A 19 -11.32 -9.00 -21.68
CA GLN A 19 -12.57 -8.30 -21.35
C GLN A 19 -12.56 -6.84 -21.82
N SER A 20 -11.54 -6.41 -22.55
CA SER A 20 -11.38 -5.02 -23.00
C SER A 20 -11.89 -4.80 -24.45
N LEU A 21 -12.91 -5.53 -24.91
CA LEU A 21 -13.46 -5.44 -26.28
C LEU A 21 -12.40 -5.43 -27.40
N GLY A 22 -11.34 -6.22 -27.24
CA GLY A 22 -10.23 -6.31 -28.20
C GLY A 22 -9.14 -5.24 -28.10
N THR A 23 -9.33 -4.19 -27.29
CA THR A 23 -8.34 -3.10 -27.16
C THR A 23 -7.16 -3.43 -26.25
N LYS A 24 -7.30 -4.49 -25.42
CA LYS A 24 -6.29 -4.95 -24.45
C LYS A 24 -5.96 -3.91 -23.37
N TYR A 25 -6.94 -3.13 -22.93
CA TYR A 25 -6.77 -2.03 -21.96
C TYR A 25 -5.97 -2.42 -20.70
N SER A 26 -6.18 -3.61 -20.15
CA SER A 26 -5.41 -4.06 -18.97
C SER A 26 -3.91 -4.11 -19.21
N VAL A 27 -3.46 -4.55 -20.40
CA VAL A 27 -2.04 -4.54 -20.78
C VAL A 27 -1.54 -3.12 -20.93
N ARG A 28 -2.29 -2.24 -21.62
CA ARG A 28 -1.91 -0.83 -21.82
C ARG A 28 -1.74 -0.10 -20.47
N SER A 29 -2.65 -0.35 -19.53
CA SER A 29 -2.63 0.23 -18.19
C SER A 29 -1.41 -0.24 -17.38
N ALA A 30 -1.14 -1.54 -17.37
CA ALA A 30 0.02 -2.09 -16.68
C ALA A 30 1.35 -1.67 -17.36
N ASN A 31 1.36 -1.50 -18.69
CA ASN A 31 2.49 -0.91 -19.40
C ASN A 31 2.75 0.54 -18.95
N ALA A 32 1.71 1.37 -18.84
CA ALA A 32 1.85 2.74 -18.34
C ALA A 32 2.39 2.77 -16.89
N ALA A 33 1.92 1.86 -16.03
CA ALA A 33 2.45 1.71 -14.68
C ALA A 33 3.96 1.38 -14.67
N ALA A 34 4.42 0.47 -15.55
CA ALA A 34 5.84 0.16 -15.69
C ALA A 34 6.66 1.35 -16.23
N CYS A 35 6.13 2.11 -17.19
CA CYS A 35 6.77 3.31 -17.71
C CYS A 35 6.96 4.37 -16.62
N VAL A 36 5.92 4.66 -15.82
CA VAL A 36 6.01 5.62 -14.72
C VAL A 36 6.98 5.12 -13.64
N ALA A 37 6.88 3.86 -13.22
CA ALA A 37 7.80 3.28 -12.23
C ALA A 37 9.27 3.34 -12.68
N THR A 38 9.53 3.23 -13.99
CA THR A 38 10.89 3.27 -14.53
C THR A 38 11.46 4.68 -14.59
N TYR A 39 10.65 5.66 -15.03
CA TYR A 39 11.15 6.99 -15.40
C TYR A 39 10.77 8.11 -14.42
N SER A 40 9.76 7.90 -13.57
CA SER A 40 9.32 8.80 -12.51
C SER A 40 8.82 8.00 -11.29
N PRO A 41 9.67 7.16 -10.65
CA PRO A 41 9.25 6.27 -9.56
C PRO A 41 8.61 7.00 -8.38
N ASP A 42 9.06 8.22 -8.07
CA ASP A 42 8.52 9.03 -6.96
C ASP A 42 7.05 9.45 -7.19
N ALA A 43 6.61 9.53 -8.45
CA ALA A 43 5.24 9.87 -8.83
C ALA A 43 4.33 8.63 -8.99
N PHE A 44 4.86 7.42 -8.80
CA PHE A 44 4.13 6.18 -9.09
C PHE A 44 2.83 6.06 -8.28
N PHE A 45 2.85 6.46 -7.00
CA PHE A 45 1.67 6.35 -6.13
C PHE A 45 0.56 7.30 -6.56
N ASP A 46 0.90 8.54 -6.92
CA ASP A 46 -0.06 9.53 -7.40
C ASP A 46 -0.62 9.12 -8.78
N PHE A 47 0.23 8.57 -9.65
CA PHE A 47 -0.21 7.95 -10.91
C PHE A 47 -1.17 6.77 -10.67
N ASN A 48 -0.83 5.86 -9.76
CA ASN A 48 -1.66 4.70 -9.46
C ASN A 48 -3.03 5.15 -8.91
N ALA A 49 -3.07 6.16 -8.03
CA ALA A 49 -4.32 6.75 -7.56
C ALA A 49 -5.14 7.37 -8.69
N ALA A 50 -4.50 8.12 -9.60
CA ALA A 50 -5.16 8.70 -10.77
C ALA A 50 -5.77 7.63 -11.71
N MET A 51 -5.05 6.52 -11.93
CA MET A 51 -5.56 5.39 -12.72
C MET A 51 -6.80 4.74 -12.12
N PHE A 52 -6.84 4.53 -10.80
CA PHE A 52 -8.03 4.02 -10.12
C PHE A 52 -9.20 5.02 -10.15
N ALA A 53 -8.92 6.32 -9.97
CA ALA A 53 -9.93 7.37 -10.05
C ALA A 53 -10.55 7.51 -11.46
N LYS A 54 -9.81 7.11 -12.50
CA LYS A 54 -10.25 7.12 -13.91
C LYS A 54 -10.50 5.72 -14.46
N GLN A 55 -10.71 4.73 -13.59
CA GLN A 55 -10.95 3.37 -14.02
C GLN A 55 -12.21 3.30 -14.90
N PRO A 56 -12.10 2.87 -16.17
CA PRO A 56 -13.25 2.63 -17.02
C PRO A 56 -14.11 1.50 -16.46
N ALA A 57 -15.40 1.51 -16.80
CA ALA A 57 -16.26 0.37 -16.51
C ALA A 57 -15.67 -0.92 -17.11
N GLU A 58 -15.73 -2.02 -16.37
CA GLU A 58 -15.33 -3.32 -16.88
C GLU A 58 -16.16 -3.71 -18.12
N ASN A 59 -15.63 -4.60 -18.96
CA ASN A 59 -16.26 -5.00 -20.22
C ASN A 59 -16.41 -3.87 -21.26
N THR A 60 -15.63 -2.78 -21.13
CA THR A 60 -15.55 -1.70 -22.11
C THR A 60 -14.19 -1.66 -22.81
N SER A 61 -14.05 -0.79 -23.82
CA SER A 61 -12.78 -0.57 -24.53
C SER A 61 -11.65 -0.05 -23.63
N GLY A 62 -11.98 0.54 -22.48
CA GLY A 62 -11.01 1.26 -21.66
C GLY A 62 -10.36 2.46 -22.34
N LEU A 63 -9.27 2.97 -21.76
CA LEU A 63 -8.51 4.12 -22.28
C LEU A 63 -7.52 3.69 -23.38
N SER A 64 -7.39 4.53 -24.40
CA SER A 64 -6.34 4.44 -25.42
C SER A 64 -4.97 4.86 -24.89
N ASN A 65 -3.88 4.56 -25.62
CA ASN A 65 -2.54 5.03 -25.25
C ASN A 65 -2.47 6.56 -25.18
N ALA A 66 -3.11 7.28 -26.10
CA ALA A 66 -3.16 8.74 -26.07
C ALA A 66 -3.88 9.29 -24.82
N GLN A 67 -4.97 8.63 -24.39
CA GLN A 67 -5.65 8.99 -23.15
C GLN A 67 -4.81 8.65 -21.91
N LEU A 68 -4.07 7.54 -21.93
CA LEU A 68 -3.14 7.19 -20.85
C LEU A 68 -1.99 8.19 -20.74
N VAL A 69 -1.41 8.62 -21.87
CA VAL A 69 -0.40 9.70 -21.92
C VAL A 69 -0.97 10.98 -21.33
N SER A 70 -2.16 11.39 -21.75
CA SER A 70 -2.82 12.58 -21.22
C SER A 70 -3.06 12.49 -19.71
N LEU A 71 -3.51 11.33 -19.22
CA LEU A 71 -3.69 11.09 -17.79
C LEU A 71 -2.36 11.22 -17.04
N VAL A 72 -1.31 10.55 -17.50
CA VAL A 72 0.02 10.60 -16.87
C VAL A 72 0.57 12.01 -16.82
N ASN A 73 0.42 12.79 -17.89
CA ASN A 73 0.90 14.17 -17.93
C ASN A 73 0.13 15.13 -17.02
N GLY A 74 -1.04 14.72 -16.53
CA GLY A 74 -1.79 15.42 -15.48
C GLY A 74 -1.43 15.02 -14.05
N VAL A 75 -0.50 14.09 -13.85
CA VAL A 75 -0.06 13.65 -12.51
C VAL A 75 1.11 14.51 -12.03
N ASP A 76 1.00 15.01 -10.80
CA ASP A 76 2.05 15.78 -10.15
C ASP A 76 3.33 14.94 -9.97
N GLY A 77 4.49 15.59 -10.09
CA GLY A 77 5.79 14.94 -9.85
C GLY A 77 6.32 14.08 -11.02
N ILE A 78 5.63 14.00 -12.15
CA ILE A 78 6.17 13.40 -13.37
C ILE A 78 7.32 14.27 -13.90
N THR A 79 8.54 13.72 -13.96
CA THR A 79 9.76 14.44 -14.36
C THR A 79 10.26 14.07 -15.75
N SER A 80 9.95 12.86 -16.24
CA SER A 80 10.46 12.31 -17.51
C SER A 80 9.39 12.18 -18.61
N THR A 81 8.51 13.16 -18.74
CA THR A 81 7.32 13.14 -19.63
C THR A 81 7.59 12.57 -21.02
N SER A 82 8.54 13.12 -21.79
CA SER A 82 8.80 12.66 -23.16
C SER A 82 9.18 11.16 -23.26
N ARG A 83 9.96 10.65 -22.29
CA ARG A 83 10.34 9.23 -22.24
C ARG A 83 9.14 8.36 -21.87
N ILE A 84 8.30 8.82 -20.96
CA ILE A 84 7.09 8.12 -20.54
C ILE A 84 6.07 8.09 -21.67
N ASP A 85 5.84 9.21 -22.35
CA ASP A 85 4.92 9.32 -23.47
C ASP A 85 5.29 8.35 -24.59
N LYS A 86 6.58 8.29 -24.93
CA LYS A 86 7.11 7.32 -25.89
C LYS A 86 6.94 5.88 -25.40
N CYS A 87 7.30 5.60 -24.15
CA CYS A 87 7.18 4.27 -23.56
C CYS A 87 5.73 3.74 -23.57
N ILE A 88 4.76 4.62 -23.28
CA ILE A 88 3.33 4.29 -23.32
C ILE A 88 2.88 4.07 -24.76
N SER A 89 3.24 4.98 -25.67
CA SER A 89 2.84 4.92 -27.08
C SER A 89 3.39 3.68 -27.79
N ASP A 90 4.64 3.32 -27.51
CA ASP A 90 5.33 2.15 -28.06
C ASP A 90 4.94 0.83 -27.36
N GLU A 91 4.17 0.89 -26.27
CA GLU A 91 3.84 -0.28 -25.45
C GLU A 91 5.09 -1.07 -24.99
N THR A 92 6.14 -0.34 -24.60
CA THR A 92 7.50 -0.88 -24.34
C THR A 92 7.52 -2.08 -23.39
N TYR A 93 6.66 -2.10 -22.38
CA TYR A 93 6.56 -3.15 -21.37
C TYR A 93 5.41 -4.14 -21.59
N ALA A 94 4.64 -4.04 -22.69
CA ALA A 94 3.46 -4.89 -22.89
C ALA A 94 3.78 -6.41 -22.86
N SER A 95 4.87 -6.83 -23.50
CA SER A 95 5.30 -8.24 -23.45
C SER A 95 5.68 -8.66 -22.03
N TRP A 96 6.46 -7.82 -21.34
CA TRP A 96 6.85 -8.09 -19.95
C TRP A 96 5.63 -8.19 -19.02
N VAL A 97 4.62 -7.34 -19.21
CA VAL A 97 3.35 -7.38 -18.48
C VAL A 97 2.61 -8.70 -18.74
N ALA A 98 2.52 -9.13 -20.00
CA ALA A 98 1.86 -10.38 -20.37
C ALA A 98 2.56 -11.57 -19.68
N ASP A 99 3.88 -11.63 -19.75
CA ASP A 99 4.66 -12.70 -19.12
C ASP A 99 4.57 -12.65 -17.59
N ALA A 100 4.61 -11.46 -16.99
CA ALA A 100 4.45 -11.29 -15.55
C ALA A 100 3.07 -11.75 -15.08
N THR A 101 2.03 -11.42 -15.85
CA THR A 101 0.66 -11.87 -15.59
C THR A 101 0.57 -13.38 -15.68
N GLN A 102 1.14 -14.00 -16.71
CA GLN A 102 1.16 -15.45 -16.85
C GLN A 102 1.88 -16.12 -15.68
N ARG A 103 3.07 -15.65 -15.30
CA ARG A 103 3.82 -16.18 -14.15
C ARG A 103 3.00 -16.09 -12.85
N ALA A 104 2.31 -14.97 -12.64
CA ALA A 104 1.47 -14.78 -11.46
C ALA A 104 0.28 -15.76 -11.42
N LEU A 105 -0.33 -16.05 -12.57
CA LEU A 105 -1.49 -16.94 -12.68
C LEU A 105 -1.11 -18.43 -12.72
N SER A 106 0.09 -18.78 -13.18
CA SER A 106 0.57 -20.16 -13.21
C SER A 106 1.23 -20.58 -11.90
N GLY A 107 1.90 -19.64 -11.23
CA GLY A 107 2.77 -19.96 -10.11
C GLY A 107 4.07 -20.66 -10.52
N PRO A 108 4.94 -21.02 -9.54
CA PRO A 108 4.87 -20.59 -8.14
C PRO A 108 5.13 -19.08 -7.98
N ILE A 109 4.69 -18.48 -6.86
CA ILE A 109 5.00 -17.09 -6.51
C ILE A 109 6.18 -17.07 -5.53
N PRO A 110 7.39 -16.64 -5.95
CA PRO A 110 8.55 -16.62 -5.08
C PRO A 110 8.31 -15.79 -3.82
N GLY A 111 8.69 -16.33 -2.67
CA GLY A 111 8.53 -15.65 -1.37
C GLY A 111 7.09 -15.57 -0.85
N ALA A 112 6.10 -16.15 -1.54
CA ALA A 112 4.72 -16.18 -1.08
C ALA A 112 4.28 -17.58 -0.64
N ARG A 113 3.38 -17.63 0.35
CA ARG A 113 2.74 -18.85 0.87
C ARG A 113 1.47 -19.22 0.09
N ILE A 114 1.40 -18.79 -1.17
CA ILE A 114 0.34 -19.11 -2.12
C ILE A 114 0.98 -19.69 -3.38
N SER A 115 0.31 -20.65 -4.02
CA SER A 115 0.83 -21.28 -5.23
C SER A 115 0.72 -20.36 -6.44
N LYS A 116 -0.36 -19.58 -6.56
CA LYS A 116 -0.63 -18.65 -7.66
C LYS A 116 -1.61 -17.55 -7.23
N ILE A 117 -1.71 -16.49 -8.01
CA ILE A 117 -2.75 -15.46 -7.88
C ILE A 117 -4.06 -16.01 -8.47
N ALA A 118 -5.14 -15.96 -7.68
CA ALA A 118 -6.46 -16.41 -8.10
C ALA A 118 -7.40 -15.25 -8.49
N SER A 119 -7.25 -14.10 -7.84
CA SER A 119 -8.06 -12.91 -8.08
C SER A 119 -7.29 -11.65 -7.69
N THR A 120 -7.77 -10.51 -8.17
CA THR A 120 -7.26 -9.18 -7.79
C THR A 120 -8.34 -8.40 -7.03
N PRO A 121 -7.96 -7.62 -5.99
CA PRO A 121 -6.62 -7.53 -5.42
C PRO A 121 -6.25 -8.78 -4.59
N THR A 122 -4.96 -9.14 -4.61
CA THR A 122 -4.34 -10.07 -3.65
C THR A 122 -3.25 -9.30 -2.91
N VAL A 123 -3.35 -9.23 -1.58
CA VAL A 123 -2.39 -8.51 -0.74
C VAL A 123 -1.58 -9.52 0.06
N LEU A 124 -0.25 -9.35 0.06
CA LEU A 124 0.68 -10.19 0.81
C LEU A 124 1.48 -9.34 1.79
N ALA A 125 1.66 -9.82 3.03
CA ALA A 125 2.63 -9.29 3.99
C ALA A 125 3.60 -10.40 4.37
N ASN A 126 4.90 -10.21 4.09
CA ASN A 126 5.94 -11.22 4.27
C ASN A 126 5.54 -12.62 3.75
N GLY A 127 4.99 -12.64 2.54
CA GLY A 127 4.52 -13.85 1.87
C GLY A 127 3.17 -14.42 2.35
N GLN A 128 2.61 -13.93 3.45
CA GLN A 128 1.31 -14.36 3.96
C GLN A 128 0.20 -13.58 3.26
N GLN A 129 -0.89 -14.24 2.84
CA GLN A 129 -2.00 -13.58 2.18
C GLN A 129 -2.97 -12.96 3.18
N TYR A 130 -3.33 -11.69 2.98
CA TYR A 130 -4.42 -11.06 3.68
C TYR A 130 -5.76 -11.64 3.21
N LYS A 131 -6.48 -12.28 4.12
CA LYS A 131 -7.86 -12.74 3.90
C LYS A 131 -8.79 -11.73 4.55
N TYR A 132 -9.40 -10.89 3.73
CA TYR A 132 -10.22 -9.78 4.20
C TYR A 132 -11.67 -10.20 4.46
N SER A 133 -12.29 -9.51 5.41
CA SER A 133 -13.73 -9.54 5.64
C SER A 133 -14.44 -8.32 5.00
N THR A 134 -15.77 -8.41 4.88
CA THR A 134 -16.61 -7.28 4.49
C THR A 134 -17.54 -6.91 5.65
N PRO A 135 -17.61 -5.62 6.05
CA PRO A 135 -16.93 -4.46 5.49
C PRO A 135 -15.42 -4.43 5.82
N PHE A 136 -14.63 -3.86 4.91
CA PHE A 136 -13.19 -3.68 5.13
C PHE A 136 -12.93 -2.68 6.27
N THR A 137 -12.02 -3.01 7.19
CA THR A 137 -11.58 -2.10 8.24
C THR A 137 -10.06 -1.93 8.27
N VAL A 138 -9.61 -0.74 8.68
CA VAL A 138 -8.17 -0.46 8.87
C VAL A 138 -7.60 -1.30 10.01
N GLU A 139 -8.40 -1.56 11.04
CA GLU A 139 -8.00 -2.37 12.20
C GLU A 139 -7.71 -3.82 11.80
N GLU A 140 -8.59 -4.46 11.02
CA GLU A 140 -8.37 -5.82 10.52
C GLU A 140 -7.06 -5.93 9.75
N PHE A 141 -6.82 -5.00 8.83
CA PHE A 141 -5.58 -4.99 8.05
C PHE A 141 -4.34 -4.71 8.92
N SER A 142 -4.43 -3.79 9.87
CA SER A 142 -3.32 -3.48 10.78
C SER A 142 -2.95 -4.67 11.66
N ASN A 143 -3.95 -5.38 12.20
CA ASN A 143 -3.76 -6.60 12.97
C ASN A 143 -3.12 -7.71 12.14
N PHE A 144 -3.54 -7.86 10.87
CA PHE A 144 -2.92 -8.78 9.94
C PHE A 144 -1.43 -8.46 9.70
N VAL A 145 -1.08 -7.19 9.45
CA VAL A 145 0.33 -6.81 9.21
C VAL A 145 1.22 -7.10 10.42
N VAL A 146 0.76 -6.77 11.63
CA VAL A 146 1.51 -7.06 12.87
C VAL A 146 1.68 -8.57 13.08
N THR A 147 0.61 -9.33 12.85
CA THR A 147 0.66 -10.81 12.94
C THR A 147 1.63 -11.39 11.92
N ALA A 148 1.57 -10.91 10.67
CA ALA A 148 2.44 -11.37 9.60
C ALA A 148 3.91 -11.09 9.91
N ALA A 149 4.24 -9.92 10.49
CA ALA A 149 5.58 -9.58 10.93
C ALA A 149 6.07 -10.51 12.08
N GLY A 150 5.23 -10.78 13.08
CA GLY A 150 5.56 -11.68 14.19
C GLY A 150 5.80 -13.14 13.73
N ASN A 151 5.00 -13.62 12.77
CA ASN A 151 5.15 -14.96 12.19
C ASN A 151 6.46 -15.10 11.41
N SER A 152 6.91 -14.04 10.73
CA SER A 152 8.18 -14.05 10.00
C SER A 152 9.38 -14.11 10.92
N TYR A 153 9.37 -13.38 12.05
CA TYR A 153 10.43 -13.46 13.06
C TYR A 153 10.53 -14.87 13.66
N SER A 154 9.38 -15.52 13.91
CA SER A 154 9.34 -16.88 14.46
C SER A 154 9.81 -17.96 13.47
N ALA A 155 9.67 -17.72 12.17
CA ALA A 155 10.04 -18.66 11.11
C ALA A 155 11.54 -18.60 10.73
N ASP A 156 12.22 -17.50 11.06
CA ASP A 156 13.66 -17.31 10.85
C ASP A 156 14.27 -16.58 12.05
N PRO A 157 14.59 -17.30 13.15
CA PRO A 157 15.10 -16.70 14.39
C PRO A 157 16.53 -16.13 14.25
N THR A 158 17.13 -16.16 13.05
CA THR A 158 18.50 -15.72 12.80
C THR A 158 18.64 -14.19 12.81
N ALA A 159 17.55 -13.43 12.92
CA ALA A 159 17.60 -12.02 13.28
C ALA A 159 18.05 -11.89 14.74
N THR A 160 19.37 -11.83 14.96
CA THR A 160 19.99 -11.54 16.26
C THR A 160 19.54 -10.14 16.73
N ALA A 161 18.42 -10.07 17.44
CA ALA A 161 18.08 -8.95 18.28
C ALA A 161 18.89 -9.08 19.58
N THR A 162 20.06 -8.47 19.64
CA THR A 162 20.73 -8.18 20.91
C THR A 162 20.47 -6.73 21.30
N PRO A 163 19.55 -6.47 22.23
CA PRO A 163 19.80 -5.50 23.27
C PRO A 163 20.29 -6.29 24.49
N THR A 164 21.59 -6.26 24.75
CA THR A 164 22.11 -6.63 26.06
C THR A 164 21.60 -5.57 27.05
N PRO A 165 20.76 -5.92 28.05
CA PRO A 165 20.52 -5.00 29.14
C PRO A 165 21.82 -4.84 29.94
N THR A 166 22.39 -3.64 29.94
CA THR A 166 23.45 -3.28 30.89
C THR A 166 22.86 -3.37 32.29
N ALA A 167 23.25 -4.39 33.05
CA ALA A 167 22.97 -4.47 34.47
C ALA A 167 23.81 -3.41 35.20
N THR A 168 23.18 -2.30 35.58
CA THR A 168 23.74 -1.39 36.60
C THR A 168 23.52 -2.04 37.96
N GLY A 169 24.59 -2.59 38.53
CA GLY A 169 24.62 -3.04 39.92
C GLY A 169 24.60 -1.84 40.88
N GLY A 170 23.96 -2.01 42.04
CA GLY A 170 24.03 -1.02 43.12
C GLY A 170 23.02 -1.21 44.24
N SER A 171 23.29 -2.19 45.10
CA SER A 171 22.94 -2.33 46.53
C SER A 171 21.50 -2.19 47.04
N ALA A 172 21.12 -3.22 47.79
CA ALA A 172 20.10 -3.23 48.81
C ALA A 172 20.47 -2.32 49.99
N GLU A 173 19.47 -1.62 50.54
CA GLU A 173 19.41 -1.27 51.95
C GLU A 173 17.95 -1.27 52.44
N THR A 174 17.74 -1.95 53.56
CA THR A 174 16.45 -2.20 54.23
C THR A 174 16.26 -1.15 55.31
N ALA A 175 15.14 -0.41 55.32
CA ALA A 175 14.56 0.13 56.57
C ALA A 175 13.10 0.58 56.41
N THR A 176 12.33 0.29 57.44
CA THR A 176 10.87 0.37 57.60
C THR A 176 10.42 1.71 58.21
N ALA A 177 9.34 2.34 57.71
CA ALA A 177 8.34 3.08 58.51
C ALA A 177 7.18 3.67 57.66
N LYS A 178 5.97 3.62 58.21
CA LYS A 178 4.66 4.22 57.82
C LYS A 178 4.14 4.99 59.08
N PRO A 179 3.18 5.96 59.12
CA PRO A 179 2.18 6.45 58.13
C PRO A 179 1.94 7.98 58.01
N THR A 180 0.93 8.36 57.19
CA THR A 180 0.00 9.53 57.32
C THR A 180 0.42 10.75 56.47
N ALA A 181 -0.38 11.46 55.67
CA ALA A 181 -1.83 11.63 55.51
C ALA A 181 -2.21 12.03 54.06
N THR A 182 -3.49 11.84 53.71
CA THR A 182 -4.22 12.42 52.56
C THR A 182 -4.38 13.95 52.71
N PRO A 183 -4.41 14.71 51.60
CA PRO A 183 -5.65 15.44 51.29
C PRO A 183 -6.02 15.47 49.79
N THR A 184 -7.33 15.39 49.54
CA THR A 184 -8.09 15.87 48.35
C THR A 184 -8.98 17.02 48.89
N PRO A 185 -9.60 17.98 48.14
CA PRO A 185 -9.80 18.18 46.69
C PRO A 185 -9.34 19.59 46.21
N THR A 186 -9.47 19.97 44.92
CA THR A 186 -10.53 20.91 44.45
C THR A 186 -10.47 21.07 42.92
N ALA A 187 -11.65 21.11 42.32
CA ALA A 187 -11.94 21.32 40.90
C ALA A 187 -11.97 22.81 40.51
N SER A 188 -11.62 23.12 39.26
CA SER A 188 -12.03 24.30 38.48
C SER A 188 -11.51 24.09 37.04
N GLY A 189 -12.20 24.23 35.91
CA GLY A 189 -13.44 24.91 35.58
C GLY A 189 -13.27 25.65 34.24
N SER A 190 -13.59 24.99 33.11
CA SER A 190 -14.07 25.55 31.81
C SER A 190 -13.12 26.42 30.92
N PRO A 191 -13.49 26.82 29.68
CA PRO A 191 -13.81 26.02 28.48
C PRO A 191 -13.11 26.51 27.17
N VAL A 192 -13.39 25.81 26.06
CA VAL A 192 -12.90 25.91 24.64
C VAL A 192 -13.33 27.21 23.91
N PRO A 193 -12.59 27.68 22.87
CA PRO A 193 -13.18 27.80 21.52
C PRO A 193 -12.15 27.51 20.39
N GLY A 194 -12.46 26.98 19.20
CA GLY A 194 -13.71 26.66 18.55
C GLY A 194 -13.45 25.91 17.24
N VAL A 195 -14.39 25.02 16.89
CA VAL A 195 -14.42 24.27 15.62
C VAL A 195 -15.33 25.01 14.66
N LYS A 196 -14.80 25.43 13.49
CA LYS A 196 -15.62 26.01 12.42
C LYS A 196 -16.04 24.90 11.46
N LYS A 197 -17.30 24.45 11.59
CA LYS A 197 -18.00 23.64 10.59
C LYS A 197 -18.21 24.49 9.33
N ILE A 198 -17.88 23.95 8.17
CA ILE A 198 -18.33 24.48 6.88
C ILE A 198 -19.40 23.52 6.36
N GLY A 199 -20.58 24.08 6.14
CA GLY A 199 -21.77 23.37 5.70
C GLY A 199 -21.87 23.24 4.17
N THR A 200 -22.67 22.26 3.78
CA THR A 200 -23.20 22.00 2.44
C THR A 200 -24.17 23.09 1.97
N PRO A 201 -24.37 23.25 0.66
CA PRO A 201 -25.72 23.31 0.09
C PRO A 201 -25.84 22.35 -1.11
N ALA A 202 -26.83 21.45 -1.13
CA ALA A 202 -28.23 21.65 -1.55
C ALA A 202 -28.42 21.55 -3.07
N THR A 203 -29.24 20.56 -3.42
CA THR A 203 -29.78 20.18 -4.72
C THR A 203 -30.65 21.27 -5.35
N ARG A 204 -30.51 21.45 -6.66
CA ARG A 204 -31.59 21.82 -7.59
C ARG A 204 -31.27 21.28 -8.97
#